data_AF-A0ABD5I1R1-F1
#
_entry.id   AF-A0ABD5I1R1-F1
#
_cell.length_a   1.000
_cell.length_b   1.000
_cell.length_c   1.000
_cell.angle_alpha   90.00
_cell.angle_beta   90.00
_cell.angle_gamma   90.00
#
_symmetry.space_group_name_H-M   'P 1'
#
loop_
_entity.id
_entity.type
_entity.pdbx_description
1 polymer ?
#
loop_
_entity_poly.entity_id
_entity_poly.type
_entity_poly.pdbx_seq_one_letter_code
_entity_poly.pdbx_strand_id
1 'polypeptide(L)'
;MINKLKENIGSVFVGKENVIDLLLVSLLADGHVLLEDVPGTGKTLLAKTISKSIGGSFSRVQFTPDVLPSDVTGIEYFNPKTSEFELRIGPIMTNILLADEINRAMPRTQSSLLEAMEERQVTLEKQSTPLPKPFFVIATQNPIESQGTFPLPDAQLDRFLMTISIGYPTPKDELQMMRRFRNDIPLERVTPVISLEDILESQKQVKEIFISEPLEHYIIKLAQATRNHDYIANGVSPRATLSLVRAVQALAFLRGREYCTPEDIQFLAPSVWNHRIVLSMEGALRTTKNDIMQSILKEIDVPVEIEQA
;
A
#
# COMPACT_ATOMS: atom_id res chain seq x y z
N MET A 1 15.26 6.19 -14.17
CA MET A 1 14.10 5.33 -14.56
C MET A 1 12.88 5.67 -13.72
N ILE A 2 12.95 5.55 -12.39
CA ILE A 2 11.82 5.80 -11.48
C ILE A 2 11.28 7.24 -11.54
N ASN A 3 12.12 8.26 -11.76
CA ASN A 3 11.65 9.64 -11.97
C ASN A 3 10.68 9.75 -13.16
N LYS A 4 10.91 9.01 -14.26
CA LYS A 4 9.98 8.99 -15.40
C LYS A 4 8.64 8.40 -15.00
N LEU A 5 8.63 7.37 -14.16
CA LEU A 5 7.40 6.78 -13.62
C LEU A 5 6.63 7.80 -12.76
N LYS A 6 7.32 8.50 -11.86
CA LYS A 6 6.71 9.57 -11.02
C LYS A 6 6.15 10.70 -11.87
N GLU A 7 6.88 11.18 -12.87
CA GLU A 7 6.42 12.21 -13.82
C GLU A 7 5.20 11.75 -14.63
N ASN A 8 5.21 10.51 -15.12
CA ASN A 8 4.09 9.95 -15.89
C ASN A 8 2.83 9.88 -15.03
N ILE A 9 2.95 9.50 -13.75
CA ILE A 9 1.82 9.50 -12.81
C ILE A 9 1.37 10.93 -12.48
N GLY A 10 2.29 11.86 -12.22
CA GLY A 10 1.99 13.27 -11.93
C GLY A 10 1.35 14.04 -13.10
N SER A 11 1.54 13.55 -14.33
CA SER A 11 0.85 14.07 -15.52
C SER A 11 -0.67 13.85 -15.46
N VAL A 12 -1.12 12.87 -14.67
CA VAL A 12 -2.54 12.52 -14.49
C VAL A 12 -3.04 12.94 -13.12
N PHE A 13 -2.31 12.63 -12.05
CA PHE A 13 -2.70 12.89 -10.67
C PHE A 13 -2.09 14.18 -10.13
N VAL A 14 -2.92 15.14 -9.73
CA VAL A 14 -2.51 16.51 -9.38
C VAL A 14 -2.31 16.67 -7.86
N GLY A 15 -1.23 17.35 -7.45
CA GLY A 15 -1.10 17.96 -6.11
C GLY A 15 -0.75 17.05 -4.94
N LYS A 16 -0.62 15.74 -5.17
CA LYS A 16 -0.46 14.74 -4.11
C LYS A 16 0.83 13.93 -4.29
N GLU A 17 1.95 14.63 -4.44
CA GLU A 17 3.27 14.00 -4.65
C GLU A 17 3.63 13.01 -3.54
N ASN A 18 3.32 13.33 -2.28
CA ASN A 18 3.56 12.43 -1.16
C ASN A 18 2.78 11.10 -1.30
N VAL A 19 1.54 11.13 -1.79
CA VAL A 19 0.73 9.92 -2.01
C VAL A 19 1.34 9.08 -3.13
N ILE A 20 1.80 9.73 -4.20
CA ILE A 20 2.51 9.05 -5.29
C ILE A 20 3.78 8.39 -4.75
N ASP A 21 4.57 9.10 -3.95
CA ASP A 21 5.79 8.57 -3.34
C ASP A 21 5.49 7.36 -2.46
N LEU A 22 4.51 7.44 -1.56
CA LEU A 22 4.14 6.31 -0.69
C LEU A 22 3.66 5.08 -1.48
N LEU A 23 2.91 5.27 -2.57
CA LEU A 23 2.49 4.17 -3.44
C LEU A 23 3.67 3.55 -4.20
N LEU A 24 4.58 4.36 -4.72
CA LEU A 24 5.77 3.90 -5.41
C LEU A 24 6.73 3.20 -4.46
N VAL A 25 6.94 3.75 -3.25
CA VAL A 25 7.67 3.08 -2.17
C VAL A 25 7.06 1.72 -1.89
N SER A 26 5.74 1.62 -1.80
CA SER A 26 5.08 0.34 -1.53
C SER A 26 5.27 -0.67 -2.66
N LEU A 27 5.14 -0.25 -3.92
CA LEU A 27 5.41 -1.09 -5.08
C LEU A 27 6.88 -1.59 -5.11
N LEU A 28 7.83 -0.70 -4.84
CA LEU A 28 9.27 -0.97 -4.83
C LEU A 28 9.71 -1.82 -3.62
N ALA A 29 8.99 -1.71 -2.51
CA ALA A 29 9.16 -2.55 -1.32
C ALA A 29 8.47 -3.92 -1.43
N ASP A 30 7.80 -4.20 -2.56
CA ASP A 30 6.94 -5.37 -2.77
C ASP A 30 5.82 -5.49 -1.72
N GLY A 31 5.33 -4.35 -1.21
CA GLY A 31 4.28 -4.28 -0.20
C GLY A 31 2.93 -3.86 -0.78
N HIS A 32 1.86 -4.13 -0.03
CA HIS A 32 0.49 -3.72 -0.38
C HIS A 32 0.07 -2.46 0.39
N VAL A 33 -0.91 -1.74 -0.15
CA VAL A 33 -1.38 -0.47 0.45
C VAL A 33 -2.87 -0.54 0.75
N LEU A 34 -3.25 0.00 1.90
CA LEU A 34 -4.64 0.28 2.26
C LEU A 34 -4.87 1.80 2.25
N LEU A 35 -5.76 2.26 1.39
CA LEU A 35 -6.15 3.65 1.28
C LEU A 35 -7.37 3.92 2.15
N GLU A 36 -7.23 4.81 3.13
CA GLU A 36 -8.32 5.24 3.99
C GLU A 36 -8.86 6.57 3.50
N ASP A 37 -10.09 6.57 2.97
CA ASP A 37 -10.60 7.76 2.32
C ASP A 37 -12.07 7.72 1.96
N VAL A 38 -12.54 8.89 1.51
CA VAL A 38 -13.87 9.11 0.98
C VAL A 38 -13.94 8.83 -0.54
N PRO A 39 -15.13 8.53 -1.07
CA PRO A 39 -15.34 8.37 -2.51
C PRO A 39 -14.92 9.61 -3.31
N GLY A 40 -14.48 9.40 -4.56
CA GLY A 40 -14.24 10.48 -5.52
C GLY A 40 -12.83 11.08 -5.53
N THR A 41 -11.86 10.55 -4.76
CA THR A 41 -10.49 11.09 -4.68
C THR A 41 -9.53 10.59 -5.79
N GLY A 42 -10.06 9.99 -6.86
CA GLY A 42 -9.26 9.60 -8.04
C GLY A 42 -8.43 8.32 -7.88
N LYS A 43 -8.74 7.46 -6.89
CA LYS A 43 -8.02 6.19 -6.63
C LYS A 43 -7.96 5.27 -7.84
N THR A 44 -9.08 5.09 -8.53
CA THR A 44 -9.17 4.27 -9.75
C THR A 44 -8.28 4.81 -10.85
N LEU A 45 -8.23 6.13 -10.99
CA LEU A 45 -7.38 6.79 -11.96
C LEU A 45 -5.90 6.57 -11.62
N LEU A 46 -5.53 6.72 -10.34
CA LEU A 46 -4.18 6.50 -9.85
C LEU A 46 -3.70 5.06 -10.08
N ALA A 47 -4.48 4.06 -9.69
CA ALA A 47 -4.16 2.65 -9.88
C ALA A 47 -4.01 2.28 -11.37
N LYS A 48 -4.94 2.74 -12.23
CA LYS A 48 -4.84 2.56 -13.69
C LYS A 48 -3.61 3.24 -14.29
N THR A 49 -3.26 4.43 -13.79
CA THR A 49 -2.10 5.18 -14.28
C THR A 49 -0.79 4.45 -13.94
N ILE A 50 -0.67 3.94 -12.71
CA ILE A 50 0.48 3.12 -12.29
C ILE A 50 0.58 1.88 -13.20
N SER A 51 -0.51 1.13 -13.36
CA SER A 51 -0.54 -0.07 -14.20
C SER A 51 -0.12 0.21 -15.65
N LYS A 52 -0.71 1.22 -16.30
CA LYS A 52 -0.31 1.63 -17.65
C LYS A 52 1.15 2.08 -17.74
N SER A 53 1.63 2.81 -16.73
CA SER A 53 3.00 3.34 -16.72
C SER A 53 4.06 2.25 -16.65
N ILE A 54 3.75 1.11 -16.03
CA ILE A 54 4.66 -0.04 -15.92
C ILE A 54 4.40 -1.15 -16.96
N GLY A 55 3.45 -0.93 -17.89
CA GLY A 55 3.04 -1.95 -18.87
C GLY A 55 2.35 -3.17 -18.25
N GLY A 56 1.78 -3.04 -17.06
CA GLY A 56 1.12 -4.13 -16.34
C GLY A 56 -0.35 -4.29 -16.70
N SER A 57 -0.92 -5.41 -16.28
CA SER A 57 -2.38 -5.60 -16.26
C SER A 57 -3.00 -4.87 -15.06
N PHE A 58 -4.27 -4.47 -15.21
CA PHE A 58 -5.07 -3.86 -14.15
C PHE A 58 -6.38 -4.60 -13.99
N SER A 59 -6.78 -4.81 -12.75
CA SER A 59 -8.12 -5.27 -12.42
C SER A 59 -8.69 -4.49 -11.24
N ARG A 60 -10.02 -4.43 -11.18
CA ARG A 60 -10.76 -3.77 -10.10
C ARG A 60 -11.82 -4.70 -9.57
N VAL A 61 -11.89 -4.81 -8.26
CA VAL A 61 -12.95 -5.53 -7.54
C VAL A 61 -13.62 -4.54 -6.61
N GLN A 62 -14.94 -4.40 -6.74
CA GLN A 62 -15.74 -3.67 -5.76
C GLN A 62 -16.21 -4.68 -4.72
N PHE A 63 -15.83 -4.48 -3.46
CA PHE A 63 -16.30 -5.32 -2.38
C PHE A 63 -17.68 -4.85 -1.95
N THR A 64 -18.68 -5.72 -2.11
CA THR A 64 -20.05 -5.54 -1.62
C THR A 64 -20.40 -6.71 -0.69
N PRO A 65 -21.47 -6.61 0.13
CA PRO A 65 -21.81 -7.66 1.10
C PRO A 65 -22.08 -9.04 0.47
N ASP A 66 -22.43 -9.07 -0.82
CA ASP A 66 -22.75 -10.26 -1.60
C ASP A 66 -21.56 -10.85 -2.37
N VAL A 67 -20.40 -10.16 -2.42
CA VAL A 67 -19.20 -10.69 -3.10
C VAL A 67 -18.72 -11.96 -2.41
N LEU A 68 -18.56 -13.02 -3.20
CA LEU A 68 -18.05 -14.30 -2.75
C LEU A 68 -16.52 -14.36 -2.92
N PRO A 69 -15.82 -15.21 -2.15
CA PRO A 69 -14.40 -15.47 -2.37
C PRO A 69 -14.06 -15.82 -3.84
N SER A 70 -14.94 -16.61 -4.48
CA SER A 70 -14.80 -17.02 -5.88
C SER A 70 -14.85 -15.86 -6.88
N ASP A 71 -15.50 -14.76 -6.54
CA ASP A 71 -15.55 -13.56 -7.39
C ASP A 71 -14.21 -12.80 -7.36
N VAL A 72 -13.35 -13.08 -6.37
CA VAL A 72 -12.01 -12.51 -6.22
C VAL A 72 -10.96 -13.44 -6.81
N THR A 73 -10.92 -14.70 -6.34
CA THR A 73 -9.87 -15.67 -6.66
C THR A 73 -10.15 -16.47 -7.92
N GLY A 74 -11.43 -16.66 -8.25
CA GLY A 74 -11.88 -17.52 -9.34
C GLY A 74 -12.61 -18.75 -8.84
N ILE A 75 -13.11 -19.54 -9.78
CA ILE A 75 -13.85 -20.78 -9.50
C ILE A 75 -13.52 -21.83 -10.56
N GLU A 76 -13.50 -23.09 -10.14
CA GLU A 76 -13.52 -24.23 -11.04
C GLU A 76 -14.99 -24.65 -11.25
N TYR A 77 -15.46 -24.66 -12.50
CA TYR A 77 -16.83 -25.03 -12.83
C TYR A 77 -16.85 -26.16 -13.85
N PHE A 78 -17.83 -27.06 -13.72
CA PHE A 78 -18.03 -28.12 -14.71
C PHE A 78 -18.66 -27.53 -15.97
N ASN A 79 -17.98 -27.66 -17.12
CA ASN A 79 -18.52 -27.27 -18.42
C ASN A 79 -19.25 -28.48 -19.05
N PRO A 80 -20.60 -28.48 -19.14
CA PRO A 80 -21.35 -29.62 -19.67
C PRO A 80 -21.09 -29.89 -21.16
N LYS A 81 -20.54 -28.92 -21.91
CA LYS A 81 -20.24 -29.09 -23.33
C LYS A 81 -18.98 -29.92 -23.55
N THR A 82 -17.97 -29.72 -22.72
CA THR A 82 -16.69 -30.45 -22.77
C THR A 82 -16.68 -31.66 -21.84
N SER A 83 -17.62 -31.73 -20.88
CA SER A 83 -17.60 -32.69 -19.77
C SER A 83 -16.34 -32.61 -18.92
N GLU A 84 -15.71 -31.42 -18.88
CA GLU A 84 -14.48 -31.16 -18.16
C GLU A 84 -14.70 -30.03 -17.15
N PHE A 85 -13.89 -30.04 -16.08
CA PHE A 85 -13.81 -28.91 -15.17
C PHE A 85 -12.93 -27.83 -15.80
N GLU A 86 -13.48 -26.61 -15.90
CA GLU A 86 -12.79 -25.44 -16.43
C GLU A 86 -12.54 -24.44 -15.31
N LEU A 87 -11.30 -23.94 -15.26
CA LEU A 87 -10.89 -22.94 -14.29
C LEU A 87 -11.18 -21.54 -14.83
N ARG A 88 -12.07 -20.81 -14.16
CA ARG A 88 -12.32 -19.40 -14.41
C ARG A 88 -11.50 -18.57 -13.42
N ILE A 89 -10.41 -18.01 -13.92
CA ILE A 89 -9.52 -17.17 -13.13
C ILE A 89 -10.23 -15.89 -12.67
N GLY A 90 -10.09 -15.55 -11.39
CA GLY A 90 -10.65 -14.33 -10.82
C GLY A 90 -9.86 -13.06 -11.16
N PRO A 91 -10.43 -11.89 -10.88
CA PRO A 91 -9.81 -10.59 -11.12
C PRO A 91 -8.47 -10.38 -10.39
N ILE A 92 -8.15 -11.19 -9.38
CA ILE A 92 -6.87 -11.15 -8.67
C ILE A 92 -5.65 -11.48 -9.56
N MET A 93 -5.84 -12.18 -10.68
CA MET A 93 -4.76 -12.55 -11.60
C MET A 93 -4.37 -11.36 -12.48
N THR A 94 -3.77 -10.35 -11.85
CA THR A 94 -3.34 -9.10 -12.47
C THR A 94 -2.06 -8.59 -11.83
N ASN A 95 -1.42 -7.58 -12.40
CA ASN A 95 -0.27 -6.93 -11.77
C ASN A 95 -0.70 -5.89 -10.74
N ILE A 96 -1.70 -5.06 -11.08
CA ILE A 96 -2.24 -4.02 -10.18
C ILE A 96 -3.71 -4.32 -9.92
N LEU A 97 -4.04 -4.63 -8.66
CA LEU A 97 -5.41 -4.87 -8.22
C LEU A 97 -5.90 -3.71 -7.37
N LEU A 98 -7.00 -3.07 -7.79
CA LEU A 98 -7.75 -2.15 -6.94
C LEU A 98 -8.89 -2.91 -6.25
N ALA A 99 -8.80 -3.09 -4.93
CA ALA A 99 -9.82 -3.71 -4.10
C ALA A 99 -10.60 -2.62 -3.35
N ASP A 100 -11.70 -2.15 -3.96
CA ASP A 100 -12.47 -1.04 -3.41
C ASP A 100 -13.41 -1.49 -2.29
N GLU A 101 -13.43 -0.72 -1.20
CA GLU A 101 -14.32 -0.88 -0.04
C GLU A 101 -14.23 -2.28 0.60
N ILE A 102 -13.00 -2.77 0.82
CA ILE A 102 -12.72 -4.11 1.37
C ILE A 102 -13.49 -4.39 2.67
N ASN A 103 -13.75 -3.36 3.46
CA ASN A 103 -14.51 -3.43 4.70
C ASN A 103 -16.03 -3.66 4.51
N ARG A 104 -16.57 -3.69 3.29
CA ARG A 104 -17.99 -3.99 3.04
C ARG A 104 -18.28 -5.47 2.80
N ALA A 105 -17.28 -6.28 2.46
CA ALA A 105 -17.49 -7.71 2.26
C ALA A 105 -17.39 -8.49 3.57
N MET A 106 -17.98 -9.68 3.57
CA MET A 106 -17.89 -10.63 4.67
C MET A 106 -16.43 -11.03 4.96
N PRO A 107 -16.07 -11.34 6.22
CA PRO A 107 -14.71 -11.71 6.59
C PRO A 107 -14.08 -12.84 5.78
N ARG A 108 -14.89 -13.81 5.31
CA ARG A 108 -14.40 -14.90 4.45
C ARG A 108 -13.89 -14.41 3.10
N THR A 109 -14.58 -13.44 2.49
CA THR A 109 -14.18 -12.82 1.22
C THR A 109 -12.93 -11.96 1.40
N GLN A 110 -12.86 -11.19 2.50
CA GLN A 110 -11.65 -10.43 2.87
C GLN A 110 -10.44 -11.37 2.99
N SER A 111 -10.58 -12.48 3.73
CA SER A 111 -9.53 -13.48 3.90
C SER A 111 -9.01 -14.04 2.59
N SER A 112 -9.87 -14.28 1.59
CA SER A 112 -9.44 -14.82 0.29
C SER A 112 -8.45 -13.90 -0.46
N LEU A 113 -8.67 -12.59 -0.40
CA LEU A 113 -7.74 -11.60 -0.96
C LEU A 113 -6.44 -11.56 -0.14
N LEU A 114 -6.56 -11.51 1.19
CA LEU A 114 -5.43 -11.38 2.11
C LEU A 114 -4.51 -12.61 2.11
N GLU A 115 -5.07 -13.80 1.92
CA GLU A 115 -4.32 -15.04 1.74
C GLU A 115 -3.50 -14.98 0.45
N ALA A 116 -4.12 -14.61 -0.67
CA ALA A 116 -3.44 -14.48 -1.94
C ALA A 116 -2.36 -13.37 -1.94
N MET A 117 -2.55 -12.30 -1.17
CA MET A 117 -1.55 -11.27 -0.90
C MET A 117 -0.31 -11.83 -0.19
N GLU A 118 -0.49 -12.70 0.80
CA GLU A 118 0.62 -13.28 1.57
C GLU A 118 1.31 -14.42 0.80
N GLU A 119 0.53 -15.34 0.23
CA GLU A 119 1.02 -16.55 -0.45
C GLU A 119 1.53 -16.29 -1.87
N ARG A 120 1.18 -15.13 -2.47
CA ARG A 120 1.52 -14.75 -3.85
C ARG A 120 1.05 -15.75 -4.91
N GLN A 121 0.02 -16.51 -4.58
CA GLN A 121 -0.60 -17.52 -5.44
C GLN A 121 -2.07 -17.66 -5.06
N VAL A 122 -2.85 -18.27 -5.94
CA VAL A 122 -4.23 -18.64 -5.68
C VAL A 122 -4.35 -20.14 -5.78
N THR A 123 -4.93 -20.77 -4.75
CA THR A 123 -5.24 -22.19 -4.76
C THR A 123 -6.73 -22.37 -4.99
N LEU A 124 -7.10 -22.99 -6.12
CA LEU A 124 -8.46 -23.42 -6.40
C LEU A 124 -8.47 -24.96 -6.37
N GLU A 125 -9.26 -25.53 -5.45
CA GLU A 125 -9.31 -26.97 -5.16
C GLU A 125 -7.92 -27.57 -4.89
N LYS A 126 -7.31 -28.23 -5.88
CA LYS A 126 -6.00 -28.89 -5.77
C LYS A 126 -4.91 -28.24 -6.62
N GLN A 127 -5.22 -27.14 -7.33
CA GLN A 127 -4.28 -26.48 -8.22
C GLN A 127 -3.93 -25.08 -7.70
N SER A 128 -2.65 -24.89 -7.37
CA SER A 128 -2.10 -23.58 -7.01
C SER A 128 -1.50 -22.91 -8.25
N THR A 129 -1.96 -21.70 -8.55
CA THR A 129 -1.47 -20.88 -9.67
C THR A 129 -0.78 -19.64 -9.13
N PRO A 130 0.49 -19.38 -9.48
CA PRO A 130 1.21 -18.20 -9.02
C PRO A 130 0.60 -16.91 -9.60
N LEU A 131 0.58 -15.85 -8.80
CA LEU A 131 0.12 -14.53 -9.26
C LEU A 131 1.15 -13.87 -10.20
N PRO A 132 0.72 -12.97 -11.10
CA PRO A 132 1.62 -12.23 -11.96
C PRO A 132 2.59 -11.38 -11.12
N LYS A 133 3.83 -11.21 -11.60
CA LYS A 133 4.85 -10.41 -10.90
C LYS A 133 5.17 -9.13 -11.68
N PRO A 134 5.24 -7.96 -11.01
CA PRO A 134 4.85 -7.71 -9.62
C PRO A 134 3.32 -7.89 -9.41
N PHE A 135 2.93 -8.23 -8.18
CA PHE A 135 1.54 -8.26 -7.72
C PHE A 135 1.34 -7.18 -6.64
N PHE A 136 0.63 -6.12 -6.98
CA PHE A 136 0.42 -4.96 -6.11
C PHE A 136 -1.07 -4.70 -5.91
N VAL A 137 -1.54 -4.94 -4.69
CA VAL A 137 -2.88 -4.60 -4.22
C VAL A 137 -2.90 -3.21 -3.62
N ILE A 138 -3.82 -2.39 -4.14
CA ILE A 138 -4.28 -1.14 -3.56
C ILE A 138 -5.69 -1.40 -3.06
N ALA A 139 -5.84 -1.65 -1.76
CA ALA A 139 -7.15 -1.79 -1.13
C ALA A 139 -7.66 -0.43 -0.67
N THR A 140 -8.98 -0.27 -0.56
CA THR A 140 -9.59 0.96 -0.04
C THR A 140 -10.60 0.61 1.04
N GLN A 141 -10.69 1.45 2.07
CA GLN A 141 -11.74 1.37 3.07
C GLN A 141 -12.26 2.77 3.40
N ASN A 142 -13.56 2.88 3.61
CA ASN A 142 -14.19 4.11 4.05
C ASN A 142 -14.32 4.08 5.59
N PRO A 143 -13.60 4.95 6.32
CA PRO A 143 -13.62 4.94 7.78
C PRO A 143 -14.92 5.51 8.38
N ILE A 144 -15.75 6.20 7.58
CA ILE A 144 -16.96 6.90 8.06
C ILE A 144 -18.19 5.98 8.03
N GLU A 145 -18.22 5.00 7.13
CA GLU A 145 -19.33 4.05 7.03
C GLU A 145 -19.25 3.01 8.14
N SER A 146 -20.20 3.07 9.08
CA SER A 146 -20.29 2.13 10.21
C SER A 146 -21.41 1.10 10.08
N GLN A 147 -22.39 1.33 9.18
CA GLN A 147 -23.47 0.39 8.94
C GLN A 147 -23.14 -0.56 7.79
N GLY A 148 -23.22 -1.87 8.06
CA GLY A 148 -23.01 -2.91 7.04
C GLY A 148 -21.54 -3.13 6.66
N THR A 149 -20.60 -2.70 7.50
CA THR A 149 -19.16 -2.89 7.31
C THR A 149 -18.56 -3.86 8.32
N PHE A 150 -17.61 -4.66 7.89
CA PHE A 150 -16.78 -5.57 8.67
C PHE A 150 -15.35 -5.02 8.71
N PRO A 151 -14.90 -4.44 9.83
CA PRO A 151 -13.55 -3.90 9.94
C PRO A 151 -12.52 -5.03 9.83
N LEU A 152 -11.39 -4.74 9.21
CA LEU A 152 -10.26 -5.66 9.16
C LEU A 152 -9.66 -5.81 10.57
N PRO A 153 -9.53 -7.03 11.11
CA PRO A 153 -8.78 -7.28 12.34
C PRO A 153 -7.33 -6.81 12.22
N ASP A 154 -6.69 -6.47 13.35
CA ASP A 154 -5.30 -5.98 13.37
C ASP A 154 -4.32 -6.94 12.68
N ALA A 155 -4.51 -8.25 12.87
CA ALA A 155 -3.70 -9.29 12.21
C ALA A 155 -3.85 -9.29 10.67
N GLN A 156 -4.97 -8.80 10.14
CA GLN A 156 -5.20 -8.63 8.71
C GLN A 156 -4.61 -7.32 8.20
N LEU A 157 -4.79 -6.23 8.96
CA LEU A 157 -4.19 -4.93 8.65
C LEU A 157 -2.66 -5.00 8.55
N ASP A 158 -2.01 -5.83 9.37
CA ASP A 158 -0.56 -6.02 9.36
C ASP A 158 0.00 -6.53 8.02
N ARG A 159 -0.83 -7.14 7.15
CA ARG A 159 -0.45 -7.57 5.80
C ARG A 159 -0.27 -6.42 4.81
N PHE A 160 -0.80 -5.24 5.12
CA PHE A 160 -0.54 -4.02 4.34
C PHE A 160 0.75 -3.37 4.82
N LEU A 161 1.64 -3.03 3.90
CA LEU A 161 2.87 -2.30 4.22
C LEU A 161 2.52 -0.95 4.82
N MET A 162 1.57 -0.23 4.21
CA MET A 162 1.16 1.11 4.62
C MET A 162 -0.34 1.31 4.62
N THR A 163 -0.80 2.16 5.53
CA THR A 163 -2.06 2.89 5.38
C THR A 163 -1.79 4.31 4.92
N ILE A 164 -2.56 4.77 3.93
CA ILE A 164 -2.38 6.12 3.35
C ILE A 164 -3.74 6.82 3.32
N SER A 165 -3.77 8.03 3.87
CA SER A 165 -4.90 8.95 3.68
C SER A 165 -4.60 9.90 2.52
N ILE A 166 -5.48 9.94 1.53
CA ILE A 166 -5.33 10.85 0.38
C ILE A 166 -6.00 12.19 0.71
N GLY A 167 -7.25 12.14 1.20
CA GLY A 167 -8.08 13.30 1.47
C GLY A 167 -8.42 14.09 0.20
N TYR A 168 -9.19 15.16 0.36
CA TYR A 168 -9.54 16.04 -0.75
C TYR A 168 -8.31 16.82 -1.29
N PRO A 169 -8.28 17.14 -2.61
CA PRO A 169 -7.27 18.03 -3.17
C PRO A 169 -7.35 19.43 -2.54
N THR A 170 -6.26 20.18 -2.57
CA THR A 170 -6.32 21.60 -2.20
C THR A 170 -7.12 22.37 -3.26
N PRO A 171 -7.67 23.57 -2.95
CA PRO A 171 -8.39 24.36 -3.96
C PRO A 171 -7.57 24.66 -5.22
N LYS A 172 -6.24 24.78 -5.08
CA LYS A 172 -5.31 24.98 -6.19
C LYS A 172 -5.20 23.72 -7.06
N ASP A 173 -5.09 22.55 -6.44
CA ASP A 173 -5.00 21.27 -7.13
C ASP A 173 -6.33 20.90 -7.79
N GLU A 174 -7.44 21.21 -7.14
CA GLU A 174 -8.79 21.01 -7.67
C GLU A 174 -9.03 21.89 -8.90
N LEU A 175 -8.61 23.17 -8.86
CA LEU A 175 -8.66 24.04 -10.04
C LEU A 175 -7.79 23.51 -11.19
N GLN A 176 -6.60 22.99 -10.89
CA GLN A 176 -5.74 22.37 -11.90
C GLN A 176 -6.37 21.09 -12.49
N MET A 177 -7.00 20.27 -11.64
CA MET A 177 -7.76 19.10 -12.05
C MET A 177 -8.90 19.53 -12.98
N MET A 178 -9.73 20.50 -12.59
CA MET A 178 -10.80 21.03 -13.44
C MET A 178 -10.31 21.52 -14.80
N ARG A 179 -9.13 22.15 -14.86
CA ARG A 179 -8.52 22.59 -16.13
C ARG A 179 -8.04 21.41 -16.98
N ARG A 180 -7.39 20.43 -16.36
CA ARG A 180 -6.79 19.27 -17.02
C ARG A 180 -7.85 18.30 -17.59
N PHE A 181 -8.93 18.08 -16.85
CA PHE A 181 -10.01 17.16 -17.25
C PHE A 181 -11.14 17.84 -18.05
N ARG A 182 -11.02 19.15 -18.34
CA ARG A 182 -12.07 19.88 -19.08
C ARG A 182 -12.26 19.39 -20.51
N ASN A 183 -11.16 19.13 -21.21
CA ASN A 183 -11.15 18.86 -22.65
C ASN A 183 -10.43 17.56 -23.01
N ASP A 184 -9.73 16.93 -22.05
CA ASP A 184 -8.86 15.78 -22.28
C ASP A 184 -9.16 14.68 -21.27
N ILE A 185 -8.83 13.43 -21.64
CA ILE A 185 -8.75 12.29 -20.73
C ILE A 185 -7.26 11.96 -20.56
N PRO A 186 -6.57 12.51 -19.54
CA PRO A 186 -5.12 12.36 -19.39
C PRO A 186 -4.63 10.91 -19.41
N LEU A 187 -5.45 9.98 -18.91
CA LEU A 187 -5.16 8.54 -18.88
C LEU A 187 -4.96 7.92 -20.28
N GLU A 188 -5.52 8.51 -21.33
CA GLU A 188 -5.34 8.01 -22.71
C GLU A 188 -3.94 8.29 -23.26
N ARG A 189 -3.27 9.33 -22.74
CA ARG A 189 -1.90 9.72 -23.15
C ARG A 189 -0.82 8.95 -22.39
N VAL A 190 -1.20 8.24 -21.32
CA VAL A 190 -0.26 7.45 -20.51
C VAL A 190 0.18 6.24 -21.31
N THR A 191 1.46 6.21 -21.67
CA THR A 191 2.15 5.05 -22.24
C THR A 191 3.05 4.40 -21.20
N PRO A 192 3.41 3.11 -21.36
CA PRO A 192 4.44 2.50 -20.54
C PRO A 192 5.76 3.26 -20.66
N VAL A 193 6.38 3.57 -19.52
CA VAL A 193 7.67 4.27 -19.43
C VAL A 193 8.76 3.41 -18.76
N ILE A 194 8.35 2.28 -18.19
CA ILE A 194 9.16 1.28 -17.52
C ILE A 194 8.49 -0.09 -17.73
N SER A 195 9.26 -1.18 -17.75
CA SER A 195 8.72 -2.55 -17.88
C SER A 195 8.42 -3.18 -16.52
N LEU A 196 7.80 -4.37 -16.52
CA LEU A 196 7.58 -5.15 -15.30
C LEU A 196 8.91 -5.71 -14.78
N GLU A 197 9.80 -6.14 -15.67
CA GLU A 197 11.14 -6.63 -15.33
C GLU A 197 11.99 -5.55 -14.66
N ASP A 198 11.90 -4.31 -15.14
CA ASP A 198 12.55 -3.15 -14.54
C ASP A 198 12.07 -2.91 -13.10
N ILE A 199 10.77 -3.10 -12.82
CA ILE A 199 10.22 -3.02 -11.46
C ILE A 199 10.78 -4.15 -10.59
N LEU A 200 10.80 -5.39 -11.11
CA LEU A 200 11.33 -6.54 -10.37
C LEU A 200 12.83 -6.39 -10.07
N GLU A 201 13.60 -5.81 -10.98
CA GLU A 201 15.01 -5.51 -10.74
C GLU A 201 15.19 -4.38 -9.73
N SER A 202 14.36 -3.34 -9.81
CA SER A 202 14.33 -2.26 -8.82
C SER A 202 14.01 -2.81 -7.42
N GLN A 203 13.07 -3.74 -7.29
CA GLN A 203 12.74 -4.40 -6.01
C GLN A 203 13.92 -5.19 -5.43
N LYS A 204 14.87 -5.68 -6.25
CA LYS A 204 16.11 -6.31 -5.77
C LYS A 204 17.11 -5.25 -5.30
N GLN A 205 17.34 -4.21 -6.10
CA GLN A 205 18.25 -3.11 -5.79
C GLN A 205 17.86 -2.36 -4.52
N VAL A 206 16.55 -2.20 -4.26
CA VAL A 206 16.03 -1.68 -2.99
C VAL A 206 16.60 -2.44 -1.79
N LYS A 207 16.86 -3.75 -1.92
CA LYS A 207 17.40 -4.54 -0.80
C LYS A 207 18.87 -4.28 -0.52
N GLU A 208 19.58 -3.69 -1.48
CA GLU A 208 21.01 -3.39 -1.41
C GLU A 208 21.27 -1.98 -0.85
N ILE A 209 20.24 -1.14 -0.73
CA ILE A 209 20.35 0.19 -0.12
C ILE A 209 20.86 0.07 1.32
N PHE A 210 21.91 0.82 1.61
CA PHE A 210 22.57 0.76 2.91
C PHE A 210 21.72 1.43 4.00
N ILE A 211 21.58 0.74 5.14
CA ILE A 211 21.08 1.32 6.39
C ILE A 211 22.19 1.20 7.43
N SER A 212 22.57 2.33 8.02
CA SER A 212 23.65 2.36 8.99
C SER A 212 23.18 1.82 10.35
N GLU A 213 24.10 1.24 11.12
CA GLU A 213 23.82 0.73 12.47
C GLU A 213 23.15 1.79 13.39
N PRO A 214 23.54 3.09 13.38
CA PRO A 214 22.83 4.13 14.13
C PRO A 214 21.35 4.27 13.75
N LEU A 215 21.00 4.15 12.47
CA LEU A 215 19.61 4.20 11.99
C LEU A 215 18.82 2.96 12.42
N GLU A 216 19.44 1.77 12.37
CA GLU A 216 18.82 0.54 12.88
C GLU A 216 18.48 0.67 14.37
N HIS A 217 19.42 1.18 15.17
CA HIS A 217 19.19 1.46 16.58
C HIS A 217 18.10 2.52 16.79
N TYR A 218 18.05 3.55 15.94
CA TYR A 218 16.98 4.55 15.99
C TYR A 218 15.60 3.92 15.75
N ILE A 219 15.45 3.07 14.73
CA ILE A 219 14.20 2.33 14.47
C ILE A 219 13.83 1.45 15.68
N ILE A 220 14.79 0.75 16.28
CA ILE A 220 14.55 -0.09 17.47
C ILE A 220 14.08 0.77 18.65
N LYS A 221 14.70 1.93 18.89
CA LYS A 221 14.29 2.87 19.95
C LYS A 221 12.87 3.36 19.74
N LEU A 222 12.52 3.77 18.51
CA LEU A 222 11.15 4.18 18.17
C LEU A 222 10.16 3.04 18.44
N ALA A 223 10.50 1.82 18.01
CA ALA A 223 9.65 0.65 18.25
C ALA A 223 9.47 0.37 19.76
N GLN A 224 10.54 0.45 20.56
CA GLN A 224 10.47 0.30 22.01
C GLN A 224 9.61 1.39 22.66
N ALA A 225 9.71 2.64 22.23
CA ALA A 225 8.85 3.70 22.73
C ALA A 225 7.38 3.40 22.46
N THR A 226 7.01 2.89 21.28
CA THR A 226 5.61 2.49 21.04
C THR A 226 5.15 1.36 21.97
N ARG A 227 6.04 0.43 22.37
CA ARG A 227 5.70 -0.72 23.23
C ARG A 227 5.57 -0.34 24.70
N ASN A 228 6.23 0.74 25.12
CA ASN A 228 6.29 1.20 26.50
C ASN A 228 5.45 2.48 26.75
N HIS A 229 4.69 2.94 25.76
CA HIS A 229 3.89 4.18 25.87
C HIS A 229 2.58 3.93 26.61
N ASP A 230 2.25 4.76 27.60
CA ASP A 230 1.08 4.58 28.50
C ASP A 230 -0.28 4.48 27.76
N TYR A 231 -0.42 5.20 26.64
CA TYR A 231 -1.63 5.20 25.81
C TYR A 231 -1.69 4.10 24.74
N ILE A 232 -0.70 3.21 24.68
CA ILE A 232 -0.64 2.10 23.73
C ILE A 232 -0.84 0.78 24.48
N ALA A 233 -1.83 -0.01 24.06
CA ALA A 233 -2.05 -1.36 24.57
C ALA A 233 -1.12 -2.37 23.89
N ASN A 234 -0.95 -2.27 22.57
CA ASN A 234 -0.02 -3.08 21.79
C ASN A 234 0.80 -2.18 20.86
N GLY A 235 2.11 -2.14 21.08
CA GLY A 235 3.07 -1.42 20.23
C GLY A 235 3.47 -2.19 18.98
N VAL A 236 4.41 -1.63 18.21
CA VAL A 236 4.79 -2.19 16.91
C VAL A 236 5.53 -3.53 17.04
N SER A 237 5.15 -4.49 16.20
CA SER A 237 5.77 -5.83 16.18
C SER A 237 7.18 -5.81 15.56
N PRO A 238 7.98 -6.88 15.74
CA PRO A 238 9.23 -7.04 14.98
C PRO A 238 9.00 -7.03 13.45
N ARG A 239 7.89 -7.59 12.96
CA ARG A 239 7.51 -7.53 11.54
C ARG A 239 7.31 -6.10 11.05
N ALA A 240 6.73 -5.24 11.89
CA ALA A 240 6.57 -3.81 11.60
C ALA A 240 7.93 -3.10 11.48
N THR A 241 8.92 -3.50 12.29
CA THR A 241 10.29 -2.97 12.24
C THR A 241 10.93 -3.29 10.89
N LEU A 242 10.87 -4.56 10.45
CA LEU A 242 11.37 -5.00 9.16
C LEU A 242 10.65 -4.32 7.99
N SER A 243 9.33 -4.13 8.12
CA SER A 243 8.51 -3.43 7.13
C SER A 243 8.95 -1.98 6.95
N LEU A 244 9.27 -1.28 8.05
CA LEU A 244 9.77 0.09 7.98
C LEU A 244 11.16 0.15 7.33
N VAL A 245 12.08 -0.76 7.67
CA VAL A 245 13.41 -0.83 7.03
C VAL A 245 13.26 -0.98 5.52
N ARG A 246 12.43 -1.91 5.05
CA ARG A 246 12.22 -2.13 3.62
C ARG A 246 11.62 -0.89 2.94
N ALA A 247 10.65 -0.23 3.58
CA ALA A 247 10.03 0.99 3.06
C ALA A 247 11.03 2.16 2.98
N VAL A 248 11.88 2.32 4.00
CA VAL A 248 12.91 3.36 4.09
C VAL A 248 13.96 3.17 2.99
N GLN A 249 14.42 1.94 2.78
CA GLN A 249 15.29 1.60 1.65
C GLN A 249 14.63 1.92 0.29
N ALA A 250 13.35 1.57 0.12
CA ALA A 250 12.60 1.87 -1.09
C ALA A 250 12.43 3.38 -1.33
N LEU A 251 12.30 4.19 -0.28
CA LEU A 251 12.23 5.64 -0.38
C LEU A 251 13.59 6.25 -0.75
N ALA A 252 14.69 5.79 -0.15
CA ALA A 252 16.02 6.22 -0.51
C ALA A 252 16.31 5.88 -1.99
N PHE A 253 15.98 4.67 -2.44
CA PHE A 253 16.09 4.26 -3.85
C PHE A 253 15.22 5.14 -4.77
N LEU A 254 13.95 5.38 -4.41
CA LEU A 254 13.05 6.28 -5.14
C LEU A 254 13.62 7.70 -5.29
N ARG A 255 14.34 8.17 -4.27
CA ARG A 255 15.04 9.47 -4.25
C ARG A 255 16.42 9.44 -4.91
N GLY A 256 16.86 8.30 -5.43
CA GLY A 256 18.15 8.13 -6.10
C GLY A 256 19.36 8.13 -5.15
N ARG A 257 19.15 7.77 -3.88
CA ARG A 257 20.21 7.61 -2.88
C ARG A 257 20.55 6.14 -2.67
N GLU A 258 21.80 5.87 -2.33
CA GLU A 258 22.33 4.53 -2.02
C GLU A 258 22.30 4.21 -0.51
N TYR A 259 21.90 5.18 0.31
CA TYR A 259 21.80 5.06 1.76
C TYR A 259 20.53 5.74 2.30
N CYS A 260 20.01 5.19 3.40
CA CYS A 260 18.87 5.71 4.14
C CYS A 260 19.28 6.91 5.02
N THR A 261 18.36 7.83 5.30
CA THR A 261 18.58 8.92 6.28
C THR A 261 17.50 8.91 7.36
N PRO A 262 17.66 9.62 8.49
CA PRO A 262 16.65 9.67 9.53
C PRO A 262 15.33 10.30 9.07
N GLU A 263 15.36 11.25 8.13
CA GLU A 263 14.16 11.88 7.59
C GLU A 263 13.28 10.87 6.83
N ASP A 264 13.87 9.86 6.20
CA ASP A 264 13.11 8.78 5.55
C ASP A 264 12.30 7.98 6.57
N ILE A 265 12.91 7.68 7.72
CA ILE A 265 12.28 6.96 8.83
C ILE A 265 11.13 7.78 9.39
N GLN A 266 11.37 9.08 9.67
CA GLN A 266 10.35 9.97 10.21
C GLN A 266 9.18 10.18 9.24
N PHE A 267 9.47 10.27 7.93
CA PHE A 267 8.44 10.41 6.90
C PHE A 267 7.55 9.16 6.79
N LEU A 268 8.14 7.96 6.87
CA LEU A 268 7.42 6.70 6.65
C LEU A 268 6.80 6.09 7.90
N ALA A 269 7.35 6.36 9.09
CA ALA A 269 6.89 5.74 10.34
C ALA A 269 5.37 5.91 10.56
N PRO A 270 4.73 7.08 10.35
CA PRO A 270 3.29 7.21 10.50
C PRO A 270 2.50 6.30 9.53
N SER A 271 2.88 6.24 8.26
CA SER A 271 2.19 5.44 7.24
C SER A 271 2.42 3.93 7.41
N VAL A 272 3.57 3.52 7.95
CA VAL A 272 3.91 2.11 8.15
C VAL A 272 3.45 1.59 9.52
N TRP A 273 3.46 2.40 10.58
CA TRP A 273 3.24 1.89 11.94
C TRP A 273 1.89 2.22 12.55
N ASN A 274 1.19 3.29 12.12
CA ASN A 274 -0.06 3.69 12.78
C ASN A 274 -1.09 2.56 12.80
N HIS A 275 -1.33 1.85 11.69
CA HIS A 275 -2.28 0.74 11.65
C HIS A 275 -1.85 -0.50 12.45
N ARG A 276 -0.59 -0.57 12.88
CA ARG A 276 -0.02 -1.67 13.68
C ARG A 276 0.00 -1.39 15.18
N ILE A 277 -0.40 -0.19 15.59
CA ILE A 277 -0.51 0.22 16.99
C ILE A 277 -1.97 0.09 17.43
N VAL A 278 -2.18 -0.52 18.60
CA VAL A 278 -3.49 -0.59 19.25
C VAL A 278 -3.48 0.31 20.48
N LEU A 279 -4.38 1.29 20.52
CA LEU A 279 -4.49 2.20 21.66
C LEU A 279 -5.14 1.50 22.87
N SER A 280 -4.74 1.91 24.07
CA SER A 280 -5.47 1.56 25.29
C SER A 280 -6.82 2.29 25.33
N MET A 281 -7.73 1.85 26.20
CA MET A 281 -9.04 2.51 26.37
C MET A 281 -8.89 4.00 26.73
N GLU A 282 -7.93 4.33 27.61
CA GLU A 282 -7.62 5.72 27.95
C GLU A 282 -7.01 6.47 26.77
N GLY A 283 -6.09 5.84 26.04
CA GLY A 283 -5.46 6.42 24.85
C GLY A 283 -6.47 6.80 23.78
N ALA A 284 -7.41 5.91 23.49
CA ALA A 284 -8.46 6.12 22.49
C ALA A 284 -9.39 7.31 22.81
N LEU A 285 -9.49 7.73 24.07
CA LEU A 285 -10.28 8.89 24.50
C LEU A 285 -9.50 10.21 24.46
N ARG A 286 -8.17 10.16 24.59
CA ARG A 286 -7.33 11.36 24.79
C ARG A 286 -6.52 11.77 23.57
N THR A 287 -6.22 10.85 22.67
CA THR A 287 -5.25 11.08 21.60
C THR A 287 -5.54 10.19 20.39
N THR A 288 -4.83 10.45 19.29
CA THR A 288 -4.88 9.60 18.10
C THR A 288 -3.55 8.86 17.91
N LYS A 289 -3.59 7.77 17.14
CA LYS A 289 -2.38 7.01 16.75
C LYS A 289 -1.33 7.93 16.09
N ASN A 290 -1.80 8.88 15.27
CA ASN A 290 -0.95 9.84 14.59
C ASN A 290 -0.30 10.83 15.57
N ASP A 291 -1.06 11.34 16.54
CA ASP A 291 -0.52 12.28 17.54
C ASP A 291 0.54 11.62 18.44
N ILE A 292 0.30 10.37 18.86
CA ILE A 292 1.30 9.59 19.61
C ILE A 292 2.55 9.36 18.76
N MET A 293 2.41 8.96 17.49
CA MET A 293 3.56 8.75 16.61
C MET A 293 4.37 10.03 16.45
N GLN A 294 3.71 11.17 16.22
CA GLN A 294 4.38 12.47 16.13
C GLN A 294 5.05 12.89 17.44
N SER A 295 4.49 12.53 18.59
CA SER A 295 5.12 12.75 19.90
C SER A 295 6.39 11.91 20.04
N ILE A 296 6.32 10.61 19.75
CA ILE A 296 7.46 9.69 19.84
C ILE A 296 8.60 10.12 18.92
N LEU A 297 8.30 10.52 17.68
CA LEU A 297 9.30 11.00 16.71
C LEU A 297 10.01 12.29 17.16
N LYS A 298 9.35 13.12 17.97
CA LYS A 298 9.94 14.36 18.52
C LYS A 298 10.75 14.12 19.80
N GLU A 299 10.37 13.12 20.59
CA GLU A 299 11.01 12.80 21.87
C GLU A 299 12.32 12.03 21.69
N ILE A 300 12.38 11.12 20.71
CA ILE A 300 13.56 10.29 20.50
C ILE A 300 14.57 11.04 19.63
N ASP A 301 15.76 11.26 20.19
CA ASP A 301 16.88 11.88 19.51
C ASP A 301 17.22 11.19 18.20
N VAL A 302 17.34 12.02 17.15
CA VAL A 302 17.78 11.62 15.83
C VAL A 302 19.29 11.35 15.87
N PRO A 303 19.78 10.22 15.33
CA PRO A 303 21.22 9.96 15.31
C PRO A 303 21.95 10.99 14.45
N VAL A 304 23.12 11.43 14.90
CA VAL A 304 24.01 12.27 14.10
C VAL A 304 24.75 11.36 13.13
N GLU A 305 24.44 11.47 11.84
CA GLU A 305 25.23 10.78 10.80
C GLU A 305 26.62 11.43 10.77
N ILE A 306 27.64 10.66 11.16
CA ILE A 306 29.02 11.00 10.81
C ILE A 306 29.14 10.61 9.35
N GLU A 307 29.19 11.59 8.44
CA GLU A 307 29.55 11.38 7.05
C GLU A 307 30.83 10.53 7.01
N GLN A 308 30.71 9.25 6.67
CA GLN A 308 31.87 8.45 6.34
C GLN A 308 32.28 8.86 4.93
N ALA A 309 33.37 9.63 4.88
CA ALA A 309 34.06 10.11 3.69
C ALA A 309 34.59 8.98 2.80
#